data_AF-A0A8I6TET5-F1
#
_entry.id   AF-A0A8I6TET5-F1
#
_cell.length_a   1.000
_cell.length_b   1.000
_cell.length_c   1.000
_cell.angle_alpha   90.00
_cell.angle_beta   90.00
_cell.angle_gamma   90.00
#
_symmetry.space_group_name_H-M   'P 1'
#
loop_
_entity.id
_entity.type
_entity.pdbx_description
1 polymer ?
#
loop_
_entity_poly.entity_id
_entity_poly.type
_entity_poly.pdbx_seq_one_letter_code
_entity_poly.pdbx_strand_id
1 'polypeptide(L)'
;MSEPLKLNCSLKERHFTLALFLTSQSVELHLEDKSSKEKWVSSLVPSYIENMTKRTGNYKNFHTFSEMLKALFKGTSTSMDLELVYQKDLEAMGSNRSINIKGPKYAHIKSGPTGAVGNNLGLQSNTGGKASKEEDNLTQRIYIIIIYSGEFDKTHYPIPLDYQGYPNIQVMYGSIEHLQKENVRLRKELQTAYVLIKANTNDKIPHVKHHCSRLSAQTLRLLKQVDAINKDLVDLVGFVMENQPLLSKESEDKSNLQNNRIALLEAENQLLNILQQAGTP
;
A
#
# COMPACT_ATOMS: atom_id res chain seq x y z
N MET A 1 11.50 -10.53 0.47
CA MET A 1 11.63 -11.15 -0.87
C MET A 1 10.51 -10.60 -1.73
N SER A 2 10.79 -10.15 -2.95
CA SER A 2 9.75 -9.69 -3.88
C SER A 2 8.82 -10.87 -4.22
N GLU A 3 7.53 -10.61 -4.35
CA GLU A 3 6.59 -11.61 -4.87
C GLU A 3 7.02 -12.04 -6.28
N PRO A 4 6.93 -13.33 -6.64
CA PRO A 4 7.24 -13.78 -8.00
C PRO A 4 6.25 -13.21 -9.01
N LEU A 5 6.75 -12.87 -10.19
CA LEU A 5 5.88 -12.55 -11.33
C LEU A 5 5.24 -13.85 -11.81
N LYS A 6 3.92 -13.85 -12.01
CA LYS A 6 3.17 -15.04 -12.47
C LYS A 6 2.51 -14.76 -13.81
N LEU A 7 2.59 -15.74 -14.70
CA LEU A 7 1.95 -15.75 -16.00
C LEU A 7 1.10 -17.01 -16.13
N ASN A 8 -0.20 -16.81 -16.37
CA ASN A 8 -1.09 -17.90 -16.74
C ASN A 8 -1.01 -18.10 -18.25
N CYS A 9 -0.69 -19.30 -18.71
CA CYS A 9 -0.55 -19.59 -20.13
C CYS A 9 -1.22 -20.93 -20.49
N SER A 10 -1.67 -21.02 -21.74
CA SER A 10 -2.20 -22.24 -22.33
C SER A 10 -1.17 -22.75 -23.33
N LEU A 11 -0.55 -23.89 -23.05
CA LEU A 11 0.52 -24.47 -23.86
C LEU A 11 0.15 -25.91 -24.18
N LYS A 12 0.18 -26.31 -25.46
CA LYS A 12 -0.22 -27.67 -25.91
C LYS A 12 -1.57 -28.13 -25.32
N GLU A 13 -2.58 -27.27 -25.39
CA GLU A 13 -3.95 -27.52 -24.89
C GLU A 13 -4.07 -27.74 -23.38
N ARG A 14 -2.99 -27.57 -22.61
CA ARG A 14 -3.00 -27.61 -21.13
C ARG A 14 -2.82 -26.21 -20.57
N HIS A 15 -3.38 -25.97 -19.39
CA HIS A 15 -3.26 -24.70 -18.70
C HIS A 15 -2.19 -24.76 -17.62
N PHE A 16 -1.24 -23.82 -17.67
CA PHE A 16 -0.13 -23.73 -16.74
C PHE A 16 -0.11 -22.40 -16.00
N THR A 17 0.56 -22.39 -14.86
CA THR A 17 1.02 -21.20 -14.17
C THR A 17 2.54 -21.21 -14.21
N LEU A 18 3.13 -20.25 -14.92
CA LEU A 18 4.56 -20.03 -14.93
C LEU A 18 4.89 -18.92 -13.92
N ALA A 19 5.82 -19.16 -12.99
CA ALA A 19 6.27 -18.19 -12.01
C ALA A 19 7.77 -17.89 -12.21
N LEU A 20 8.12 -16.61 -12.14
CA LEU A 20 9.46 -16.08 -12.34
C LEU A 20 9.97 -15.43 -11.06
N PHE A 21 11.11 -15.93 -10.59
CA PHE A 21 11.89 -15.34 -9.50
C PHE A 21 13.18 -14.78 -10.08
N LEU A 22 13.44 -13.52 -9.79
CA LEU A 22 14.62 -12.81 -10.29
C LEU A 22 15.45 -12.30 -9.14
N THR A 23 16.75 -12.56 -9.21
CA THR A 23 17.76 -11.94 -8.37
C THR A 23 18.83 -11.28 -9.24
N SER A 24 19.81 -10.62 -8.63
CA SER A 24 20.97 -10.09 -9.37
C SER A 24 21.88 -11.19 -9.93
N GLN A 25 21.74 -12.44 -9.48
CA GLN A 25 22.64 -13.55 -9.81
C GLN A 25 21.94 -14.82 -10.28
N SER A 26 20.61 -14.81 -10.41
CA SER A 26 19.84 -15.97 -10.85
C SER A 26 18.49 -15.59 -11.43
N VAL A 27 18.05 -16.42 -12.37
CA VAL A 27 16.67 -16.48 -12.89
C VAL A 27 16.14 -17.86 -12.52
N GLU A 28 15.02 -17.92 -11.80
CA GLU A 28 14.33 -19.18 -11.53
C GLU A 28 12.94 -19.17 -12.15
N LEU A 29 12.62 -20.26 -12.87
CA LEU A 29 11.34 -20.47 -13.52
C LEU A 29 10.66 -21.69 -12.93
N HIS A 30 9.43 -21.53 -12.46
CA HIS A 30 8.61 -22.60 -11.90
C HIS A 30 7.36 -22.75 -12.76
N LEU A 31 7.24 -23.85 -13.48
CA LEU A 31 6.05 -24.19 -14.25
C LEU A 31 5.19 -25.15 -13.42
N GLU A 32 3.94 -24.80 -13.18
CA GLU A 32 2.95 -25.67 -12.52
C GLU A 32 1.78 -25.93 -13.47
N ASP A 33 1.44 -27.20 -13.66
CA ASP A 33 0.19 -27.56 -14.34
C ASP A 33 -1.01 -27.30 -13.45
N LYS A 34 -2.04 -26.60 -13.96
CA LYS A 34 -3.22 -26.27 -13.16
C LYS A 34 -4.09 -27.48 -12.82
N SER A 35 -4.14 -28.50 -13.68
CA SER A 35 -4.97 -29.70 -13.50
C SER A 35 -4.24 -30.78 -12.70
N SER A 36 -3.05 -31.21 -13.15
CA SER A 36 -2.30 -32.30 -12.50
C SER A 36 -1.51 -31.85 -11.28
N LYS A 37 -1.27 -30.53 -11.14
CA LYS A 37 -0.43 -29.91 -10.11
C LYS A 37 1.04 -30.29 -10.18
N GLU A 38 1.45 -30.99 -11.23
CA GLU A 38 2.85 -31.29 -11.51
C GLU A 38 3.69 -30.02 -11.63
N LYS A 39 4.93 -30.10 -11.15
CA LYS A 39 5.85 -28.96 -11.15
C LYS A 39 7.13 -29.28 -11.91
N TRP A 40 7.61 -28.28 -12.62
CA TRP A 40 8.95 -28.28 -13.23
C TRP A 40 9.66 -26.98 -12.86
N VAL A 41 10.95 -27.07 -12.56
CA VAL A 41 11.75 -25.94 -12.08
C VAL A 41 13.04 -25.83 -12.85
N SER A 42 13.48 -24.60 -13.10
CA SER A 42 14.81 -24.28 -13.63
C SER A 42 15.44 -23.18 -12.82
N SER A 43 16.75 -23.29 -12.54
CA SER A 43 17.56 -22.24 -11.91
C SER A 43 18.75 -21.94 -12.81
N LEU A 44 18.82 -20.70 -13.31
CA LEU A 44 19.77 -20.28 -14.33
C LEU A 44 20.67 -19.18 -13.78
N VAL A 45 21.99 -19.39 -13.91
CA VAL A 45 23.01 -18.39 -13.57
C VAL A 45 23.35 -17.51 -14.79
N PRO A 46 23.91 -16.29 -14.58
CA PRO A 46 24.27 -15.37 -15.65
C PRO A 46 25.09 -16.00 -16.78
N SER A 47 26.14 -16.73 -16.44
CA SER A 47 27.02 -17.39 -17.42
C SER A 47 26.29 -18.42 -18.28
N TYR A 48 25.27 -19.10 -17.74
CA TYR A 48 24.47 -20.04 -18.51
C TYR A 48 23.64 -19.31 -19.57
N ILE A 49 22.94 -18.25 -19.16
CA ILE A 49 22.06 -17.48 -20.05
C ILE A 49 22.87 -16.84 -21.17
N GLU A 50 24.02 -16.24 -20.84
CA GLU A 50 24.90 -15.60 -21.82
C GLU A 50 25.47 -16.60 -22.82
N ASN A 51 25.87 -17.79 -22.36
CA ASN A 51 26.32 -18.85 -23.25
C ASN A 51 25.19 -19.40 -24.12
N MET A 52 23.98 -19.56 -23.57
CA MET A 52 22.80 -20.00 -24.32
C MET A 52 22.46 -18.99 -25.43
N THR A 53 22.34 -17.70 -25.11
CA THR A 53 21.97 -16.66 -26.08
C THR A 53 23.06 -16.45 -27.13
N LYS A 54 24.34 -16.64 -26.77
CA LYS A 54 25.44 -16.64 -27.74
C LYS A 54 25.33 -17.81 -28.73
N ARG A 55 24.96 -19.01 -28.25
CA ARG A 55 24.80 -20.20 -29.10
C ARG A 55 23.63 -20.11 -30.06
N THR A 56 22.60 -19.32 -29.76
CA THR A 56 21.46 -19.11 -30.64
C THR A 56 21.71 -18.06 -31.72
N GLY A 57 22.88 -17.40 -31.73
CA GLY A 57 23.26 -16.39 -32.72
C GLY A 57 22.72 -14.98 -32.42
N ASN A 58 21.90 -14.83 -31.38
CA ASN A 58 21.35 -13.54 -30.95
C ASN A 58 21.67 -13.33 -29.47
N TYR A 59 22.87 -12.78 -29.22
CA TYR A 59 23.38 -12.62 -27.86
C TYR A 59 22.53 -11.63 -27.05
N LYS A 60 22.29 -12.00 -25.79
CA LYS A 60 21.70 -11.16 -24.75
C LYS A 60 22.48 -11.39 -23.45
N ASN A 61 22.98 -10.31 -22.86
CA ASN A 61 23.57 -10.38 -21.53
C ASN A 61 22.51 -10.76 -20.49
N PHE A 62 22.94 -11.20 -19.30
CA PHE A 62 22.02 -11.65 -18.26
C PHE A 62 20.96 -10.60 -17.87
N HIS A 63 21.37 -9.34 -17.75
CA HIS A 63 20.47 -8.25 -17.37
C HIS A 63 19.40 -8.02 -18.44
N THR A 64 19.79 -7.89 -19.71
CA THR A 64 18.87 -7.72 -20.83
C THR A 64 17.90 -8.89 -20.93
N PHE A 65 18.39 -10.13 -20.78
CA PHE A 65 17.52 -11.31 -20.79
C PHE A 65 16.54 -11.32 -19.62
N SER A 66 16.96 -10.87 -18.43
CA SER A 66 16.09 -10.74 -17.27
C SER A 66 14.99 -9.70 -17.49
N GLU A 67 15.31 -8.54 -18.08
CA GLU A 67 14.32 -7.53 -18.44
C GLU A 67 13.37 -8.01 -19.54
N MET A 68 13.87 -8.77 -20.52
CA MET A 68 13.03 -9.45 -21.51
C MET A 68 12.01 -10.37 -20.81
N LEU A 69 12.45 -11.24 -19.91
CA LEU A 69 11.53 -12.09 -19.14
C LEU A 69 10.54 -11.28 -18.29
N LYS A 70 10.97 -10.20 -17.63
CA LYS A 70 10.04 -9.33 -16.89
C LYS A 70 8.97 -8.75 -17.80
N ALA A 71 9.34 -8.26 -18.99
CA ALA A 71 8.40 -7.68 -19.94
C ALA A 71 7.40 -8.72 -20.46
N LEU A 72 7.87 -9.94 -20.74
CA LEU A 72 7.02 -11.07 -21.11
C LEU A 72 5.98 -11.38 -20.03
N PHE A 73 6.40 -11.48 -18.75
CA PHE A 73 5.48 -11.77 -17.65
C PHE A 73 4.50 -10.64 -17.34
N LYS A 74 4.89 -9.40 -17.61
CA LYS A 74 4.01 -8.24 -17.47
C LYS A 74 3.09 -8.05 -18.68
N GLY A 75 3.26 -8.82 -19.75
CA GLY A 75 2.52 -8.66 -21.00
C GLY A 75 2.84 -7.34 -21.72
N THR A 76 3.98 -6.71 -21.44
CA THR A 76 4.35 -5.41 -22.03
C THR A 76 5.11 -5.55 -23.34
N SER A 77 5.39 -6.77 -23.79
CA SER A 77 6.11 -7.05 -25.03
C SER A 77 5.24 -7.80 -26.03
N THR A 78 5.11 -7.27 -27.23
CA THR A 78 4.44 -7.93 -28.37
C THR A 78 5.39 -8.82 -29.17
N SER A 79 6.70 -8.65 -29.01
CA SER A 79 7.75 -9.38 -29.74
C SER A 79 8.19 -10.69 -29.06
N MET A 80 7.53 -11.11 -27.98
CA MET A 80 7.93 -12.30 -27.23
C MET A 80 6.77 -13.26 -27.03
N ASP A 81 7.02 -14.53 -27.36
CA ASP A 81 6.09 -15.64 -27.19
C ASP A 81 6.71 -16.77 -26.36
N LEU A 82 5.86 -17.68 -25.91
CA LEU A 82 6.22 -18.85 -25.13
C LEU A 82 5.74 -20.13 -25.80
N GLU A 83 6.61 -21.12 -25.86
CA GLU A 83 6.27 -22.47 -26.30
C GLU A 83 6.78 -23.52 -25.31
N LEU A 84 6.04 -24.61 -25.16
CA LEU A 84 6.41 -25.76 -24.33
C LEU A 84 6.76 -26.95 -25.21
N VAL A 85 7.96 -27.51 -25.01
CA VAL A 85 8.41 -28.70 -25.74
C VAL A 85 8.82 -29.79 -24.75
N TYR A 86 8.31 -31.01 -24.92
CA TYR A 86 8.72 -32.14 -24.08
C TYR A 86 9.99 -32.76 -24.65
N GLN A 87 10.89 -33.26 -23.80
CA GLN A 87 12.12 -33.94 -24.24
C GLN A 87 11.83 -35.08 -25.25
N LYS A 88 10.78 -35.87 -25.00
CA LYS A 88 10.32 -36.93 -25.92
C LYS A 88 10.00 -36.41 -27.35
N ASP A 89 9.50 -35.18 -27.47
CA ASP A 89 9.16 -34.58 -28.76
C ASP A 89 10.43 -34.12 -29.49
N LEU A 90 11.46 -33.68 -28.75
CA LEU A 90 12.78 -33.37 -29.32
C LEU A 90 13.45 -34.61 -29.88
N GLU A 91 13.34 -35.75 -29.21
CA GLU A 91 13.94 -37.02 -29.66
C GLU A 91 13.27 -37.55 -30.92
N ALA A 92 11.93 -37.41 -31.01
CA ALA A 92 11.18 -37.70 -32.24
C ALA A 92 11.58 -36.79 -33.41
N MET A 93 11.89 -35.51 -33.15
CA MET A 93 12.31 -34.54 -34.18
C MET A 93 13.81 -34.61 -34.51
N GLY A 94 14.65 -35.01 -33.56
CA GLY A 94 16.11 -35.11 -33.67
C GLY A 94 16.57 -36.24 -34.58
N SER A 95 15.69 -37.18 -34.91
CA SER A 95 15.94 -38.20 -35.93
C SER A 95 15.95 -37.64 -37.37
N ASN A 96 15.47 -36.40 -37.59
CA ASN A 96 15.42 -35.79 -38.93
C ASN A 96 15.95 -34.33 -39.03
N ARG A 97 16.27 -33.64 -37.93
CA ARG A 97 16.97 -32.33 -37.99
C ARG A 97 17.94 -32.15 -36.83
N SER A 98 19.17 -31.79 -37.16
CA SER A 98 20.28 -31.46 -36.24
C SER A 98 20.06 -30.13 -35.50
N ILE A 99 19.09 -30.08 -34.59
CA ILE A 99 19.08 -29.04 -33.56
C ILE A 99 20.05 -29.51 -32.46
N ASN A 100 21.24 -28.90 -32.39
CA ASN A 100 22.27 -29.24 -31.42
C ASN A 100 21.89 -28.73 -30.01
N ILE A 101 20.86 -29.33 -29.42
CA ILE A 101 20.44 -29.17 -28.02
C ILE A 101 21.21 -30.18 -27.17
N LYS A 102 22.54 -30.24 -27.32
CA LYS A 102 23.39 -30.79 -26.25
C LYS A 102 23.61 -29.65 -25.26
N GLY A 103 22.77 -29.63 -24.22
CA GLY A 103 22.98 -28.79 -23.04
C GLY A 103 24.25 -29.25 -22.31
N PRO A 104 25.03 -28.34 -21.71
CA PRO A 104 26.21 -28.75 -20.96
C PRO A 104 25.80 -29.45 -19.66
N LYS A 105 26.52 -30.50 -19.27
CA LYS A 105 26.40 -31.13 -17.95
C LYS A 105 26.92 -30.14 -16.91
N TYR A 106 26.04 -29.46 -16.18
CA TYR A 106 26.45 -28.53 -15.10
C TYR A 106 26.24 -29.14 -13.72
N ALA A 107 27.23 -28.89 -12.87
CA ALA A 107 27.37 -29.40 -11.52
C ALA A 107 26.22 -28.91 -10.60
N HIS A 108 25.60 -29.87 -9.92
CA HIS A 108 24.64 -29.61 -8.84
C HIS A 108 25.29 -28.75 -7.75
N ILE A 109 24.77 -27.54 -7.51
CA ILE A 109 24.93 -26.90 -6.20
C ILE A 109 24.00 -27.66 -5.25
N LYS A 110 24.57 -28.64 -4.55
CA LYS A 110 23.91 -29.28 -3.42
C LYS A 110 23.65 -28.22 -2.35
N SER A 111 22.41 -28.05 -1.96
CA SER A 111 22.08 -27.41 -0.68
C SER A 111 22.65 -28.25 0.47
N GLY A 112 23.25 -27.57 1.44
CA GLY A 112 24.04 -28.11 2.55
C GLY A 112 23.25 -28.83 3.67
N PRO A 113 23.90 -29.13 4.81
CA PRO A 113 23.80 -30.42 5.48
C PRO A 113 22.90 -30.41 6.71
N THR A 114 22.24 -31.54 6.98
CA THR A 114 21.75 -31.91 8.31
C THR A 114 22.44 -33.20 8.75
N GLY A 115 23.28 -33.08 9.78
CA GLY A 115 23.91 -34.22 10.43
C GLY A 115 22.94 -34.92 11.38
N ALA A 116 22.95 -36.25 11.37
CA ALA A 116 22.66 -37.10 12.52
C ALA A 116 23.16 -38.54 12.27
N VAL A 117 24.27 -38.87 12.95
CA VAL A 117 24.52 -40.08 13.75
C VAL A 117 24.16 -41.46 13.17
N GLY A 118 25.22 -42.20 12.82
CA GLY A 118 25.51 -43.60 13.19
C GLY A 118 24.42 -44.67 13.10
N ASN A 119 24.63 -45.68 12.23
CA ASN A 119 25.15 -46.99 12.65
C ASN A 119 25.45 -47.89 11.43
N ASN A 120 26.62 -48.53 11.47
CA ASN A 120 27.05 -49.56 10.53
C ASN A 120 26.30 -50.86 10.76
N LEU A 121 25.81 -51.51 9.70
CA LEU A 121 25.81 -52.97 9.55
C LEU A 121 25.92 -53.27 8.05
N GLY A 122 27.05 -53.86 7.67
CA GLY A 122 27.34 -54.22 6.29
C GLY A 122 26.54 -55.43 5.83
N LEU A 123 26.11 -55.38 4.56
CA LEU A 123 25.93 -56.55 3.71
C LEU A 123 26.41 -56.16 2.32
N GLN A 124 27.54 -56.75 1.93
CA GLN A 124 28.02 -56.76 0.56
C GLN A 124 26.98 -57.49 -0.31
N SER A 125 26.47 -56.81 -1.32
CA SER A 125 25.98 -57.48 -2.52
C SER A 125 26.47 -56.71 -3.74
N ASN A 126 27.15 -57.47 -4.59
CA ASN A 126 27.63 -57.07 -5.89
C ASN A 126 26.45 -57.16 -6.86
N THR A 127 25.93 -56.03 -7.35
CA THR A 127 25.09 -55.99 -8.56
C THR A 127 25.29 -54.66 -9.28
N GLY A 128 25.64 -54.73 -10.57
CA GLY A 128 25.61 -53.59 -11.48
C GLY A 128 24.19 -53.03 -11.58
N GLY A 129 24.06 -51.71 -11.51
CA GLY A 129 22.77 -51.04 -11.53
C GLY A 129 22.90 -49.55 -11.18
N LYS A 130 23.55 -48.77 -12.03
CA LYS A 130 23.59 -47.30 -11.97
C LYS A 130 23.23 -46.73 -13.34
N ALA A 131 21.96 -46.83 -13.72
CA ALA A 131 21.44 -46.19 -14.95
C ALA A 131 19.98 -45.70 -14.82
N SER A 132 19.16 -46.27 -13.93
CA SER A 132 17.71 -46.04 -13.97
C SER A 132 17.22 -44.67 -13.47
N LYS A 133 17.94 -43.96 -12.60
CA LYS A 133 17.45 -42.65 -12.09
C LYS A 133 17.78 -41.46 -12.99
N GLU A 134 18.83 -41.53 -13.79
CA GLU A 134 19.21 -40.42 -14.68
C GLU A 134 18.43 -40.44 -16.01
N GLU A 135 18.14 -41.63 -16.56
CA GLU A 135 17.31 -41.77 -17.76
C GLU A 135 15.84 -41.38 -17.53
N ASP A 136 15.24 -41.80 -16.40
CA ASP A 136 13.86 -41.41 -16.05
C ASP A 136 13.71 -39.89 -15.85
N ASN A 137 14.73 -39.22 -15.29
CA ASN A 137 14.71 -37.75 -15.15
C ASN A 137 14.84 -37.03 -16.51
N LEU A 138 15.58 -37.59 -17.46
CA LEU A 138 15.71 -37.01 -18.80
C LEU A 138 14.39 -37.11 -19.57
N THR A 139 13.70 -38.24 -19.51
CA THR A 139 12.42 -38.43 -20.24
C THR A 139 11.30 -37.51 -19.76
N GLN A 140 11.35 -37.06 -18.50
CA GLN A 140 10.38 -36.15 -17.90
C GLN A 140 10.78 -34.66 -18.02
N ARG A 141 11.95 -34.38 -18.61
CA ARG A 141 12.43 -33.02 -18.82
C ARG A 141 11.60 -32.31 -19.88
N ILE A 142 11.35 -31.03 -19.64
CA ILE A 142 10.65 -30.16 -20.59
C ILE A 142 11.51 -28.93 -20.89
N TYR A 143 11.24 -28.27 -22.00
CA TYR A 143 11.84 -27.01 -22.37
C TYR A 143 10.74 -25.97 -22.51
N ILE A 144 10.91 -24.85 -21.83
CA ILE A 144 10.20 -23.62 -22.19
C ILE A 144 11.07 -22.89 -23.20
N ILE A 145 10.51 -22.60 -24.36
CA ILE A 145 11.18 -21.86 -25.42
C ILE A 145 10.69 -20.42 -25.32
N ILE A 146 11.62 -19.51 -25.01
CA ILE A 146 11.36 -18.07 -25.17
C ILE A 146 11.60 -17.73 -26.63
N ILE A 147 10.55 -17.32 -27.33
CA ILE A 147 10.64 -16.94 -28.74
C ILE A 147 10.70 -15.42 -28.80
N TYR A 148 11.82 -14.89 -29.27
CA TYR A 148 11.98 -13.47 -29.53
C TYR A 148 11.87 -13.20 -31.03
N SER A 149 10.84 -12.45 -31.43
CA SER A 149 10.60 -12.04 -32.82
C SER A 149 11.12 -10.61 -33.03
N GLY A 150 12.29 -10.49 -33.63
CA GLY A 150 12.85 -9.22 -34.12
C GLY A 150 12.24 -8.81 -35.46
N GLU A 151 12.74 -7.72 -36.04
CA GLU A 151 12.25 -7.20 -37.33
C GLU A 151 12.53 -8.16 -38.51
N PHE A 152 13.62 -8.94 -38.43
CA PHE A 152 14.08 -9.78 -39.54
C PHE A 152 14.34 -11.24 -39.11
N ASP A 153 14.28 -11.55 -37.82
CA ASP A 153 14.64 -12.86 -37.28
C ASP A 153 13.71 -13.31 -36.14
N LYS A 154 13.60 -14.62 -35.97
CA LYS A 154 13.00 -15.24 -34.79
C LYS A 154 14.05 -16.09 -34.08
N THR A 155 14.43 -15.68 -32.89
CA THR A 155 15.37 -16.44 -32.06
C THR A 155 14.63 -17.23 -31.00
N HIS A 156 15.03 -18.48 -30.81
CA HIS A 156 14.47 -19.39 -29.83
C HIS A 156 15.50 -19.63 -28.71
N TYR A 157 15.15 -19.30 -27.47
CA TYR A 157 15.99 -19.54 -26.30
C TYR A 157 15.41 -20.69 -25.47
N PRO A 158 15.96 -21.92 -25.58
CA PRO A 158 15.45 -23.08 -24.88
C PRO A 158 15.92 -23.09 -23.42
N ILE A 159 14.97 -23.00 -22.49
CA ILE A 159 15.23 -23.15 -21.06
C ILE A 159 14.78 -24.55 -20.63
N PRO A 160 15.70 -25.43 -20.18
CA PRO A 160 15.32 -26.73 -19.64
C PRO A 160 14.71 -26.58 -18.23
N LEU A 161 13.62 -27.28 -17.96
CA LEU A 161 13.03 -27.39 -16.63
C LEU A 161 13.03 -28.86 -16.17
N ASP A 162 13.44 -29.06 -14.93
CA ASP A 162 13.55 -30.35 -14.28
C ASP A 162 12.25 -30.70 -13.56
N TYR A 163 11.76 -31.92 -13.75
CA TYR A 163 10.53 -32.39 -13.12
C TYR A 163 10.70 -32.53 -11.61
N GLN A 164 9.79 -31.92 -10.85
CA GLN A 164 9.74 -31.98 -9.39
C GLN A 164 8.63 -32.92 -8.88
N GLY A 165 7.84 -33.51 -9.77
CA GLY A 165 6.76 -34.41 -9.39
C GLY A 165 5.46 -33.71 -8.99
N TYR A 166 4.58 -34.52 -8.43
CA TYR A 166 3.35 -34.08 -7.80
C TYR A 166 3.62 -33.44 -6.43
N PRO A 167 2.81 -32.46 -6.00
CA PRO A 167 2.95 -31.88 -4.68
C PRO A 167 2.70 -32.96 -3.62
N ASN A 168 3.58 -33.01 -2.62
CA ASN A 168 3.41 -33.94 -1.51
C ASN A 168 2.14 -33.60 -0.73
N ILE A 169 1.19 -34.53 -0.74
CA ILE A 169 -0.13 -34.41 -0.13
C ILE A 169 -0.03 -34.10 1.37
N GLN A 170 0.93 -34.68 2.10
CA GLN A 170 1.13 -34.44 3.53
C GLN A 170 1.59 -33.01 3.82
N VAL A 171 2.52 -32.50 3.01
CA VAL A 171 3.00 -31.11 3.13
C VAL A 171 1.87 -30.13 2.82
N MET A 172 1.04 -30.44 1.82
CA MET A 172 -0.13 -29.64 1.48
C MET A 172 -1.16 -29.63 2.62
N TYR A 173 -1.52 -30.78 3.19
CA TYR A 173 -2.45 -30.83 4.33
C TYR A 173 -1.89 -30.10 5.55
N GLY A 174 -0.60 -30.26 5.86
CA GLY A 174 0.03 -29.51 6.96
C GLY A 174 -0.02 -27.99 6.75
N SER A 175 0.17 -27.55 5.50
CA SER A 175 0.08 -26.13 5.13
C SER A 175 -1.36 -25.61 5.23
N ILE A 176 -2.34 -26.39 4.78
CA ILE A 176 -3.77 -26.07 4.90
C ILE A 176 -4.16 -25.97 6.37
N GLU A 177 -3.77 -26.93 7.20
CA GLU A 177 -4.07 -26.92 8.63
C GLU A 177 -3.44 -25.70 9.31
N HIS A 178 -2.19 -25.37 8.99
CA HIS A 178 -1.52 -24.19 9.51
C HIS A 178 -2.24 -22.89 9.10
N LEU A 179 -2.56 -22.73 7.81
CA LEU A 179 -3.27 -21.55 7.29
C LEU A 179 -4.67 -21.43 7.88
N GLN A 180 -5.37 -22.54 8.11
CA GLN A 180 -6.67 -22.55 8.76
C GLN A 180 -6.56 -22.12 10.23
N LYS A 181 -5.56 -22.64 10.96
CA LYS A 181 -5.27 -22.22 12.34
C LYS A 181 -4.96 -20.74 12.43
N GLU A 182 -4.13 -20.23 11.52
CA GLU A 182 -3.79 -18.81 11.47
C GLU A 182 -5.03 -17.94 11.14
N ASN A 183 -5.86 -18.36 10.18
CA ASN A 183 -7.12 -17.67 9.89
C ASN A 183 -8.07 -17.62 11.09
N VAL A 184 -8.19 -18.72 11.84
CA VAL A 184 -9.00 -18.76 13.06
C VAL A 184 -8.42 -17.82 14.13
N ARG A 185 -7.09 -17.81 14.30
CA ARG A 185 -6.42 -16.89 15.23
C ARG A 185 -6.68 -15.43 14.85
N LEU A 186 -6.43 -15.07 13.60
CA LEU A 186 -6.63 -13.71 13.09
C LEU A 186 -8.08 -13.26 13.23
N ARG A 187 -9.05 -14.14 12.94
CA ARG A 187 -10.48 -13.85 13.15
C ARG A 187 -10.82 -13.61 14.62
N LYS A 188 -10.22 -14.36 15.55
CA LYS A 188 -10.40 -14.13 17.00
C LYS A 188 -9.80 -12.80 17.44
N GLU A 189 -8.56 -12.50 17.04
CA GLU A 189 -7.91 -11.21 17.35
C GLU A 189 -8.72 -10.03 16.84
N LEU A 190 -9.21 -10.12 15.60
CA LEU A 190 -10.06 -9.10 14.99
C LEU A 190 -11.39 -8.93 15.74
N GLN A 191 -12.01 -10.04 16.15
CA GLN A 191 -13.24 -10.00 16.96
C GLN A 191 -12.99 -9.35 18.33
N THR A 192 -11.89 -9.69 19.01
CA THR A 192 -11.52 -9.10 20.30
C THR A 192 -11.27 -7.60 20.14
N ALA A 193 -10.50 -7.18 19.13
CA ALA A 193 -10.26 -5.77 18.85
C ALA A 193 -11.56 -5.00 18.58
N TYR A 194 -12.47 -5.58 17.79
CA TYR A 194 -13.78 -4.98 17.52
C TYR A 194 -14.60 -4.77 18.81
N VAL A 195 -14.66 -5.78 19.69
CA VAL A 195 -15.40 -5.68 20.96
C VAL A 195 -14.82 -4.61 21.87
N LEU A 196 -13.49 -4.54 22.00
CA LEU A 196 -12.81 -3.54 22.83
C LEU A 196 -13.06 -2.11 22.32
N ILE A 197 -12.96 -1.90 21.00
CA ILE A 197 -13.24 -0.61 20.37
C ILE A 197 -14.70 -0.20 20.62
N LYS A 198 -15.65 -1.13 20.42
CA LYS A 198 -17.08 -0.88 20.61
C LYS A 198 -17.44 -0.54 22.05
N ALA A 199 -16.84 -1.21 23.04
CA ALA A 199 -17.05 -0.90 24.45
C ALA A 199 -16.56 0.52 24.80
N ASN A 200 -15.32 0.85 24.40
CA ASN A 200 -14.72 2.17 24.63
C ASN A 200 -15.48 3.31 23.93
N THR A 201 -15.99 3.08 22.71
CA THR A 201 -16.83 4.08 22.03
C THR A 201 -18.19 4.21 22.69
N ASN A 202 -18.85 3.11 23.10
CA ASN A 202 -20.11 3.18 23.84
C ASN A 202 -20.00 3.94 25.16
N ASP A 203 -18.86 3.90 25.85
CA ASP A 203 -18.67 4.64 27.11
C ASP A 203 -18.39 6.14 26.85
N LYS A 204 -17.62 6.47 25.82
CA LYS A 204 -17.22 7.86 25.53
C LYS A 204 -18.30 8.65 24.78
N ILE A 205 -19.09 8.02 23.92
CA ILE A 205 -20.12 8.68 23.11
C ILE A 205 -21.16 9.41 23.98
N PRO A 206 -21.74 8.81 25.04
CA PRO A 206 -22.70 9.50 25.90
C PRO A 206 -22.11 10.72 26.61
N HIS A 207 -20.88 10.59 27.12
CA HIS A 207 -20.21 11.69 27.82
C HIS A 207 -19.93 12.86 26.87
N VAL A 208 -19.39 12.59 25.68
CA VAL A 208 -19.14 13.62 24.66
C VAL A 208 -20.47 14.24 24.19
N LYS A 209 -21.50 13.43 23.96
CA LYS A 209 -22.83 13.90 23.56
C LYS A 209 -23.45 14.81 24.62
N HIS A 210 -23.37 14.43 25.89
CA HIS A 210 -23.84 15.26 27.00
C HIS A 210 -23.06 16.57 27.12
N HIS A 211 -21.73 16.54 26.96
CA HIS A 211 -20.89 17.73 26.98
C HIS A 211 -21.24 18.68 25.83
N CYS A 212 -21.41 18.16 24.61
CA CYS A 212 -21.90 18.94 23.47
C CYS A 212 -23.28 19.54 23.71
N SER A 213 -24.21 18.80 24.30
CA SER A 213 -25.54 19.33 24.65
C SER A 213 -25.46 20.46 25.68
N ARG A 214 -24.60 20.33 26.70
CA ARG A 214 -24.35 21.39 27.69
C ARG A 214 -23.77 22.65 27.06
N LEU A 215 -22.73 22.52 26.23
CA LEU A 215 -22.15 23.67 25.54
C LEU A 215 -23.17 24.34 24.63
N SER A 216 -23.91 23.55 23.84
CA SER A 216 -24.95 24.07 22.96
C SER A 216 -26.02 24.87 23.72
N ALA A 217 -26.48 24.38 24.87
CA ALA A 217 -27.42 25.09 25.72
C ALA A 217 -26.83 26.39 26.29
N GLN A 218 -25.54 26.40 26.64
CA GLN A 218 -24.85 27.60 27.10
C GLN A 218 -24.71 28.63 25.98
N THR A 219 -24.32 28.22 24.76
CA THR A 219 -24.27 29.09 23.59
C THR A 219 -25.62 29.72 23.31
N LEU A 220 -26.72 28.94 23.38
CA LEU A 220 -28.07 29.46 23.17
C LEU A 220 -28.48 30.49 24.24
N ARG A 221 -28.10 30.28 25.51
CA ARG A 221 -28.37 31.24 26.59
C ARG A 221 -27.60 32.54 26.42
N LEU A 222 -26.31 32.44 26.10
CA LEU A 222 -25.47 33.61 25.85
C LEU A 222 -25.99 34.41 24.66
N LEU A 223 -26.41 33.73 23.59
CA LEU A 223 -27.01 34.40 22.42
C LEU A 223 -28.25 35.22 22.83
N LYS A 224 -29.16 34.61 23.61
CA LYS A 224 -30.34 35.32 24.12
C LYS A 224 -29.99 36.50 25.02
N GLN A 225 -28.91 36.41 25.81
CA GLN A 225 -28.44 37.53 26.62
C GLN A 225 -27.90 38.66 25.76
N VAL A 226 -27.13 38.35 24.72
CA VAL A 226 -26.64 39.36 23.76
C VAL A 226 -27.82 40.03 23.06
N ASP A 227 -28.82 39.28 22.62
CA ASP A 227 -30.01 39.85 21.98
C ASP A 227 -30.81 40.76 22.92
N ALA A 228 -30.95 40.37 24.20
CA ALA A 228 -31.62 41.19 25.21
C ALA A 228 -30.85 42.50 25.46
N ILE A 229 -29.53 42.43 25.65
CA ILE A 229 -28.68 43.60 25.85
C ILE A 229 -28.71 44.52 24.62
N ASN A 230 -28.66 43.94 23.41
CA ASN A 230 -28.76 44.72 22.19
C ASN A 230 -30.11 45.44 22.10
N LYS A 231 -31.20 44.79 22.50
CA LYS A 231 -32.52 45.42 22.57
C LYS A 231 -32.53 46.57 23.58
N ASP A 232 -32.03 46.33 24.80
CA ASP A 232 -31.95 47.35 25.84
C ASP A 232 -31.10 48.56 25.40
N LEU A 233 -30.00 48.32 24.69
CA LEU A 233 -29.17 49.37 24.09
C LEU A 233 -29.92 50.16 23.03
N VAL A 234 -30.68 49.50 22.15
CA VAL A 234 -31.50 50.16 21.13
C VAL A 234 -32.59 51.01 21.79
N ASP A 235 -33.27 50.48 22.80
CA ASP A 235 -34.30 51.19 23.56
C ASP A 235 -33.70 52.42 24.28
N LEU A 236 -32.51 52.27 24.89
CA LEU A 236 -31.81 53.38 25.55
C LEU A 236 -31.34 54.44 24.55
N VAL A 237 -30.78 54.05 23.41
CA VAL A 237 -30.40 54.98 22.34
C VAL A 237 -31.63 55.73 21.83
N GLY A 238 -32.75 55.03 21.62
CA GLY A 238 -34.03 55.64 21.26
C GLY A 238 -34.47 56.69 22.29
N PHE A 239 -34.43 56.34 23.58
CA PHE A 239 -34.76 57.26 24.67
C PHE A 239 -33.85 58.49 24.70
N VAL A 240 -32.54 58.32 24.51
CA VAL A 240 -31.58 59.43 24.48
C VAL A 240 -31.83 60.33 23.26
N MET A 241 -32.11 59.76 22.09
CA MET A 241 -32.44 60.52 20.88
C MET A 241 -33.75 61.31 21.05
N GLU A 242 -34.75 60.74 21.71
CA GLU A 242 -36.04 61.39 21.96
C GLU A 242 -35.95 62.53 22.99
N ASN A 243 -35.09 62.39 24.00
CA ASN A 243 -34.89 63.39 25.06
C ASN A 243 -33.75 64.39 24.79
N GLN A 244 -33.01 64.23 23.68
CA GLN A 244 -31.92 65.12 23.29
C GLN A 244 -32.31 66.62 23.22
N PRO A 245 -33.50 67.00 22.71
CA PRO A 245 -33.95 68.40 22.69
C PRO A 245 -34.20 68.96 24.10
N LEU A 246 -34.67 68.12 25.04
CA LEU A 246 -34.96 68.52 26.41
C LEU A 246 -33.68 68.73 27.22
N LEU A 247 -32.68 67.85 27.07
CA LEU A 247 -31.37 68.04 27.69
C LEU A 247 -30.67 69.31 27.19
N SER A 248 -30.79 69.59 25.89
CA SER A 248 -30.23 70.81 25.28
C SER A 248 -30.87 72.06 25.91
N LYS A 249 -32.20 72.04 26.08
CA LYS A 249 -32.96 73.13 26.68
C LYS A 249 -32.66 73.33 28.17
N GLU A 250 -32.53 72.24 28.94
CA GLU A 250 -32.18 72.33 30.36
C GLU A 250 -30.74 72.85 30.58
N SER A 251 -29.81 72.48 29.69
CA SER A 251 -28.46 73.03 29.68
C SER A 251 -28.45 74.53 29.36
N GLU A 252 -29.27 74.96 28.39
CA GLU A 252 -29.41 76.35 28.00
C GLU A 252 -30.05 77.17 29.14
N ASP A 253 -31.10 76.65 29.77
CA ASP A 253 -31.76 77.27 30.92
C ASP A 253 -30.82 77.40 32.14
N LYS A 254 -29.98 76.39 32.41
CA LYS A 254 -28.94 76.48 33.47
C LYS A 254 -27.88 77.53 33.16
N SER A 255 -27.42 77.61 31.92
CA SER A 255 -26.48 78.63 31.47
C SER A 255 -27.07 80.03 31.63
N ASN A 256 -28.32 80.21 31.21
CA ASN A 256 -29.06 81.46 31.36
C ASN A 256 -29.23 81.86 32.84
N LEU A 257 -29.54 80.90 33.72
CA LEU A 257 -29.65 81.16 35.15
C LEU A 257 -28.31 81.55 35.79
N GLN A 258 -27.20 80.91 35.38
CA GLN A 258 -25.86 81.28 35.85
C GLN A 258 -25.49 82.70 35.39
N ASN A 259 -25.73 83.03 34.13
CA ASN A 259 -25.50 84.37 33.59
C ASN A 259 -26.32 85.43 34.32
N ASN A 260 -27.61 85.15 34.59
CA ASN A 260 -28.47 86.04 35.37
C ASN A 260 -27.95 86.24 36.80
N ARG A 261 -27.42 85.18 37.43
CA ARG A 261 -26.84 85.28 38.78
C ARG A 261 -25.55 86.10 38.79
N ILE A 262 -24.71 85.99 37.77
CA ILE A 262 -23.52 86.83 37.60
C ILE A 262 -23.93 88.29 37.44
N ALA A 263 -24.89 88.58 36.56
CA ALA A 263 -25.39 89.94 36.35
C ALA A 263 -25.98 90.56 37.64
N LEU A 264 -26.67 89.77 38.46
CA LEU A 264 -27.19 90.22 39.75
C LEU A 264 -26.07 90.57 40.74
N LEU A 265 -25.04 89.72 40.84
CA LEU A 265 -23.88 89.98 41.70
C LEU A 265 -23.10 91.22 41.23
N GLU A 266 -23.00 91.44 39.92
CA GLU A 266 -22.40 92.65 39.38
C GLU A 266 -23.21 93.90 39.75
N ALA A 267 -24.54 93.85 39.65
CA ALA A 267 -25.42 94.94 40.06
C ALA A 267 -25.34 95.23 41.57
N GLU A 268 -25.30 94.20 42.42
CA GLU A 268 -25.10 94.34 43.87
C GLU A 268 -23.76 95.02 44.19
N ASN A 269 -22.68 94.62 43.53
CA ASN A 269 -21.38 95.26 43.70
C ASN A 269 -21.36 96.71 43.22
N GLN A 270 -22.06 97.03 42.13
CA GLN A 270 -22.23 98.42 41.68
C GLN A 270 -22.97 99.28 42.72
N LEU A 271 -24.04 98.76 43.33
CA LEU A 271 -24.76 99.45 44.40
C LEU A 271 -23.89 99.66 45.65
N LEU A 272 -23.11 98.67 46.05
CA LEU A 272 -22.17 98.79 47.17
C LEU A 272 -21.12 99.88 46.91
N ASN A 273 -20.59 99.96 45.68
CA ASN A 273 -19.68 101.02 45.27
C ASN A 273 -20.34 102.41 45.32
N ILE A 274 -21.58 102.54 44.87
CA ILE A 274 -22.33 103.82 44.94
C ILE A 274 -22.56 104.22 46.40
N LEU A 275 -22.89 103.27 47.28
CA LEU A 275 -23.07 103.53 48.72
C LEU A 275 -21.76 103.91 49.41
N GLN A 276 -20.63 103.35 48.99
CA GLN A 276 -19.31 103.78 49.48
C GLN A 276 -18.93 105.19 48.98
N GLN A 277 -19.34 105.57 47.76
CA GLN A 277 -19.12 106.92 47.25
C GLN A 277 -20.06 107.97 47.90
N ALA A 278 -21.26 107.56 48.36
CA ALA A 278 -22.18 108.41 49.12
C ALA A 278 -21.81 108.56 50.61
N GLY A 279 -20.80 107.82 51.08
CA GLY A 279 -20.36 107.74 52.48
C GLY A 279 -18.95 108.26 52.72
N THR A 280 -18.61 109.43 52.21
CA THR A 280 -17.45 110.24 52.67
C THR A 280 -17.82 111.72 52.58
N PRO A 281 -17.37 112.55 53.55
CA PRO A 281 -18.06 113.75 54.06
C PRO A 281 -18.19 114.94 53.10
#